data_AF-A0A556QGH4-F1
#
_entry.id   AF-A0A556QGH4-F1
#
_cell.length_a   1.000
_cell.length_b   1.000
_cell.length_c   1.000
_cell.angle_alpha   90.00
_cell.angle_beta   90.00
_cell.angle_gamma   90.00
#
_symmetry.space_group_name_H-M   'P 1'
#
loop_
_entity.id
_entity.type
_entity.pdbx_description
1 polymer ?
#
loop_
_entity_poly.entity_id
_entity_poly.type
_entity_poly.pdbx_seq_one_letter_code
_entity_poly.pdbx_strand_id
1 'polypeptide(L)'
;MHRSGLFTRLIFLTAVLLGPQVRAQEVQQHGLVFETWIRDTFFDGYVPPGYTQKWDIPAAINLRHGGVPVNPKAAKYRTPVDLGDALRQYDIAEPFILVIGYWVQDGDEKRFVNIVAPRIEPDAWRKLWGPVTRADLEKLDAVIKDRSLDYREARKQAQAIKTAPPFTGSVLVVNPKIDSSGQRRLQCSLRSDDLYKHLAPEAETGIQKTPALWGVPFETKVKSGPREFAK
;
A
#
# COMPACT_ATOMS: atom_id res chain seq x y z
N MET A 1 -5.48 -74.33 -7.16
CA MET A 1 -6.51 -73.31 -6.87
C MET A 1 -5.86 -72.20 -6.04
N HIS A 2 -5.63 -71.01 -6.61
CA HIS A 2 -5.40 -69.68 -5.98
C HIS A 2 -4.76 -68.78 -7.07
N ARG A 3 -5.58 -68.17 -7.93
CA ARG A 3 -6.03 -66.76 -7.95
C ARG A 3 -4.91 -65.73 -8.19
N SER A 4 -4.88 -65.30 -9.45
CA SER A 4 -4.21 -64.17 -10.07
C SER A 4 -4.63 -62.83 -9.46
N GLY A 5 -3.69 -61.89 -9.32
CA GLY A 5 -3.96 -60.48 -9.00
C GLY A 5 -3.30 -59.55 -10.01
N LEU A 6 -4.09 -59.00 -10.94
CA LEU A 6 -3.70 -57.91 -11.84
C LEU A 6 -3.67 -56.60 -11.03
N PHE A 7 -2.52 -55.92 -10.98
CA PHE A 7 -2.41 -54.54 -10.51
C PHE A 7 -2.53 -53.58 -11.70
N THR A 8 -3.70 -52.99 -11.88
CA THR A 8 -3.94 -51.89 -12.82
C THR A 8 -3.43 -50.58 -12.19
N ARG A 9 -2.39 -49.97 -12.75
CA ARG A 9 -1.91 -48.63 -12.35
C ARG A 9 -2.77 -47.56 -13.03
N LEU A 10 -3.51 -46.79 -12.22
CA LEU A 10 -4.25 -45.61 -12.65
C LEU A 10 -3.30 -44.40 -12.56
N ILE A 11 -2.98 -43.78 -13.71
CA ILE A 11 -2.22 -42.52 -13.76
C ILE A 11 -3.24 -41.37 -13.67
N PHE A 12 -3.25 -40.66 -12.55
CA PHE A 12 -3.96 -39.39 -12.43
C PHE A 12 -3.14 -38.28 -13.09
N LEU A 13 -3.64 -37.76 -14.22
CA LEU A 13 -3.18 -36.48 -14.76
C LEU A 13 -3.81 -35.35 -13.93
N THR A 14 -3.01 -34.70 -13.09
CA THR A 14 -3.42 -33.48 -12.40
C THR A 14 -3.27 -32.30 -13.35
N ALA A 15 -4.39 -31.80 -13.88
CA ALA A 15 -4.42 -30.53 -14.60
C ALA A 15 -4.13 -29.38 -13.62
N VAL A 16 -2.96 -28.75 -13.76
CA VAL A 16 -2.59 -27.55 -13.01
C VAL A 16 -3.41 -26.38 -13.56
N LEU A 17 -4.45 -25.99 -12.82
CA LEU A 17 -5.18 -24.74 -13.02
C LEU A 17 -4.26 -23.56 -12.71
N LEU A 18 -3.64 -22.99 -13.75
CA LEU A 18 -2.97 -21.68 -13.68
C LEU A 18 -4.02 -20.58 -13.47
N GLY A 19 -4.32 -20.32 -12.21
CA GLY A 19 -5.23 -19.26 -11.75
C GLY A 19 -4.63 -17.84 -11.79
N PRO A 20 -5.38 -16.83 -11.33
CA PRO A 20 -5.35 -15.40 -11.72
C PRO A 20 -4.14 -14.56 -11.24
N GLN A 21 -2.96 -15.16 -11.05
CA GLN A 21 -1.78 -14.46 -10.55
C GLN A 21 -1.27 -13.34 -11.48
N VAL A 22 -1.42 -13.51 -12.79
CA VAL A 22 -0.93 -12.56 -13.81
C VAL A 22 -1.61 -11.18 -13.69
N ARG A 23 -2.92 -11.12 -13.44
CA ARG A 23 -3.66 -9.85 -13.33
C ARG A 23 -3.29 -9.04 -12.09
N ALA A 24 -3.02 -9.69 -10.96
CA ALA A 24 -2.63 -8.98 -9.74
C ALA A 24 -1.23 -8.36 -9.86
N GLN A 25 -0.32 -9.03 -10.59
CA GLN A 25 1.05 -8.58 -10.83
C GLN A 25 1.09 -7.33 -11.73
N GLU A 26 0.29 -7.27 -12.79
CA GLU A 26 0.17 -6.08 -13.66
C GLU A 26 -0.42 -4.85 -12.92
N VAL A 27 -1.37 -5.07 -12.00
CA VAL A 27 -2.06 -3.98 -11.27
C VAL A 27 -1.11 -3.19 -10.37
N GLN A 28 -0.02 -3.80 -9.88
CA GLN A 28 0.94 -3.18 -8.96
C GLN A 28 2.32 -2.89 -9.58
N GLN A 29 2.56 -3.28 -10.83
CA GLN A 29 3.87 -3.20 -11.48
C GLN A 29 4.51 -1.80 -11.43
N HIS A 30 3.75 -0.74 -11.71
CA HIS A 30 4.24 0.64 -11.65
C HIS A 30 4.71 1.08 -10.25
N GLY A 31 4.06 0.61 -9.19
CA GLY A 31 4.53 0.85 -7.83
C GLY A 31 5.85 0.12 -7.56
N LEU A 32 5.96 -1.13 -8.01
CA LEU A 32 7.17 -1.93 -7.86
C LEU A 32 8.35 -1.35 -8.67
N VAL A 33 8.11 -0.85 -9.88
CA VAL A 33 9.14 -0.18 -10.70
C VAL A 33 9.67 1.06 -9.98
N PHE A 34 8.76 1.89 -9.46
CA PHE A 34 9.13 3.08 -8.70
C PHE A 34 9.91 2.74 -7.42
N GLU A 35 9.46 1.75 -6.64
CA GLU A 35 10.15 1.29 -5.44
C GLU A 35 11.54 0.71 -5.77
N THR A 36 11.65 -0.07 -6.84
CA THR A 36 12.93 -0.63 -7.31
C THR A 36 13.89 0.45 -7.72
N TRP A 37 13.43 1.43 -8.51
CA TRP A 37 14.26 2.58 -8.87
C TRP A 37 14.79 3.33 -7.63
N ILE A 38 13.97 3.53 -6.61
CA ILE A 38 14.41 4.17 -5.36
C ILE A 38 15.50 3.34 -4.68
N ARG A 39 15.31 2.03 -4.56
CA ARG A 39 16.27 1.12 -3.90
C ARG A 39 17.60 1.07 -4.66
N ASP A 40 17.55 0.92 -5.98
CA ASP A 40 18.74 0.83 -6.83
C ASP A 40 19.51 2.16 -6.86
N THR A 41 18.81 3.28 -6.91
CA THR A 41 19.43 4.60 -7.06
C THR A 41 20.01 5.13 -5.75
N PHE A 42 19.31 4.93 -4.62
CA PHE A 42 19.64 5.62 -3.37
C PHE A 42 20.06 4.69 -2.23
N PHE A 43 19.83 3.38 -2.36
CA PHE A 43 20.01 2.41 -1.28
C PHE A 43 20.78 1.16 -1.73
N ASP A 44 21.70 1.34 -2.68
CA ASP A 44 22.66 0.32 -3.15
C ASP A 44 21.98 -1.00 -3.58
N GLY A 45 20.79 -0.90 -4.17
CA GLY A 45 20.02 -2.05 -4.63
C GLY A 45 19.44 -2.90 -3.50
N TYR A 46 19.20 -2.31 -2.32
CA TYR A 46 18.68 -3.01 -1.16
C TYR A 46 17.48 -3.91 -1.49
N VAL A 47 17.57 -5.18 -1.11
CA VAL A 47 16.49 -6.16 -1.24
C VAL A 47 15.93 -6.49 0.14
N PRO A 48 14.64 -6.22 0.39
CA PRO A 48 13.94 -6.67 1.60
C PRO A 48 14.13 -8.17 1.85
N PRO A 49 14.55 -8.59 3.07
CA PRO A 49 14.66 -10.01 3.41
C PRO A 49 13.28 -10.70 3.49
N GLY A 50 12.20 -9.93 3.61
CA GLY A 50 10.84 -10.44 3.58
C GLY A 50 9.80 -9.32 3.59
N TYR A 51 8.58 -9.65 3.16
CA TYR A 51 7.47 -8.69 3.07
C TYR A 51 6.88 -8.28 4.43
N THR A 52 7.28 -8.94 5.53
CA THR A 52 6.77 -8.71 6.88
C THR A 52 7.53 -7.63 7.65
N GLN A 53 8.64 -7.13 7.10
CA GLN A 53 9.44 -6.12 7.78
C GLN A 53 8.66 -4.83 8.05
N LYS A 54 9.14 -4.06 9.04
CA LYS A 54 8.46 -2.84 9.49
C LYS A 54 8.42 -1.77 8.39
N TRP A 55 9.56 -1.56 7.74
CA TRP A 55 9.83 -0.50 6.78
C TRP A 55 10.30 -1.07 5.46
N ASP A 56 9.88 -0.44 4.36
CA ASP A 56 10.31 -0.83 3.02
C ASP A 56 11.84 -0.67 2.86
N ILE A 57 12.40 0.42 3.41
CA ILE A 57 13.84 0.64 3.57
C ILE A 57 14.14 1.03 5.03
N PRO A 58 14.82 0.17 5.81
CA PRO A 58 15.17 0.47 7.20
C PRO A 58 16.17 1.62 7.37
N ALA A 59 16.17 2.27 8.54
CA ALA A 59 17.11 3.33 8.91
C ALA A 59 18.59 2.93 8.70
N ALA A 60 18.95 1.68 9.05
CA ALA A 60 20.30 1.16 8.91
C ALA A 60 20.80 1.10 7.44
N ILE A 61 19.87 1.11 6.47
CA ILE A 61 20.18 1.15 5.05
C ILE A 61 20.25 2.60 4.54
N ASN A 62 19.46 3.50 5.11
CA ASN A 62 19.43 4.91 4.72
C ASN A 62 20.58 5.73 5.34
N LEU A 63 21.79 5.51 4.87
CA LEU A 63 22.97 6.23 5.36
C LEU A 63 23.12 7.65 4.79
N ARG A 64 22.48 7.94 3.64
CA ARG A 64 22.67 9.19 2.89
C ARG A 64 21.56 10.23 3.10
N HIS A 65 20.39 9.82 3.60
CA HIS A 65 19.22 10.70 3.74
C HIS A 65 18.71 10.72 5.19
N GLY A 66 19.63 11.01 6.12
CA GLY A 66 19.31 11.35 7.50
C GLY A 66 19.15 10.17 8.46
N GLY A 67 19.51 8.95 8.08
CA GLY A 67 19.54 7.81 9.01
C GLY A 67 18.16 7.37 9.52
N VAL A 68 17.09 7.66 8.78
CA VAL A 68 15.70 7.32 9.14
C VAL A 68 15.10 6.34 8.14
N PRO A 69 14.09 5.55 8.52
CA PRO A 69 13.43 4.64 7.58
C PRO A 69 12.79 5.41 6.41
N VAL A 70 12.71 4.75 5.25
CA VAL A 70 12.09 5.30 4.04
C VAL A 70 10.96 4.38 3.59
N ASN A 71 9.83 4.99 3.25
CA ASN A 71 8.61 4.31 2.87
C ASN A 71 8.14 4.84 1.51
N PRO A 72 8.49 4.14 0.40
CA PRO A 72 8.01 4.48 -0.93
C PRO A 72 6.53 4.14 -1.13
N LYS A 73 5.81 5.04 -1.81
CA LYS A 73 4.43 4.87 -2.25
C LYS A 73 4.25 5.41 -3.66
N ALA A 74 3.47 4.71 -4.45
CA ALA A 74 3.01 5.18 -5.75
C ALA A 74 1.50 5.39 -5.70
N ALA A 75 1.03 6.56 -6.11
CA ALA A 75 -0.38 6.93 -6.09
C ALA A 75 -0.78 7.60 -7.41
N LYS A 76 -2.06 7.49 -7.80
CA LYS A 76 -2.55 8.27 -8.92
C LYS A 76 -2.57 9.75 -8.51
N TYR A 77 -2.15 10.65 -9.39
CA TYR A 77 -2.11 12.09 -9.13
C TYR A 77 -3.48 12.60 -8.67
N ARG A 78 -3.49 13.40 -7.60
CA ARG A 78 -4.69 13.93 -6.91
C ARG A 78 -5.63 12.86 -6.33
N THR A 79 -5.13 11.66 -6.06
CA THR A 79 -5.88 10.64 -5.32
C THR A 79 -5.23 10.37 -3.96
N PRO A 80 -5.97 9.78 -3.00
CA PRO A 80 -5.38 9.39 -1.72
C PRO A 80 -4.20 8.43 -1.89
N VAL A 81 -3.25 8.52 -0.98
CA VAL A 81 -2.08 7.66 -0.88
C VAL A 81 -2.40 6.54 0.10
N ASP A 82 -2.39 5.29 -0.38
CA ASP A 82 -2.63 4.11 0.46
C ASP A 82 -1.39 3.83 1.33
N LEU A 83 -1.58 3.64 2.64
CA LEU A 83 -0.47 3.53 3.62
C LEU A 83 -0.31 2.13 4.21
N GLY A 84 -1.21 1.19 3.89
CA GLY A 84 -1.18 -0.16 4.44
C GLY A 84 -1.95 -0.28 5.75
N ASP A 85 -1.51 -1.14 6.66
CA ASP A 85 -2.21 -1.52 7.89
C ASP A 85 -2.34 -0.34 8.86
N ALA A 86 -3.57 -0.02 9.29
CA ALA A 86 -3.82 1.17 10.10
C ALA A 86 -3.22 1.08 11.51
N LEU A 87 -3.20 -0.12 12.10
CA LEU A 87 -2.64 -0.31 13.44
C LEU A 87 -1.13 -0.08 13.42
N ARG A 88 -0.43 -0.68 12.44
CA ARG A 88 1.01 -0.46 12.26
C ARG A 88 1.35 1.01 11.98
N GLN A 89 0.52 1.70 11.19
CA GLN A 89 0.72 3.12 10.90
C GLN A 89 0.47 4.00 12.13
N TYR A 90 -0.51 3.66 12.99
CA TYR A 90 -0.75 4.36 14.25
C TYR A 90 0.43 4.26 15.21
N ASP A 91 1.09 3.10 15.25
CA ASP A 91 2.17 2.80 16.20
C ASP A 91 3.54 3.36 15.77
N ILE A 92 3.63 4.12 14.67
CA ILE A 92 4.87 4.76 14.25
C ILE A 92 5.23 5.86 15.27
N ALA A 93 6.32 5.63 15.99
CA ALA A 93 6.86 6.53 17.02
C ALA A 93 8.28 7.03 16.71
N GLU A 94 8.77 6.79 15.48
CA GLU A 94 10.10 7.21 15.02
C GLU A 94 9.98 8.07 13.75
N PRO A 95 10.91 8.99 13.51
CA PRO A 95 10.91 9.79 12.28
C PRO A 95 11.14 8.89 11.07
N PHE A 96 10.57 9.24 9.93
CA PHE A 96 10.73 8.51 8.67
C PHE A 96 10.56 9.43 7.46
N ILE A 97 10.95 8.96 6.27
CA ILE A 97 10.69 9.66 5.01
C ILE A 97 9.58 8.90 4.27
N LEU A 98 8.52 9.62 3.90
CA LEU A 98 7.46 9.09 3.05
C LEU A 98 7.72 9.56 1.62
N VAL A 99 8.25 8.68 0.77
CA VAL A 99 8.50 9.02 -0.64
C VAL A 99 7.25 8.69 -1.44
N ILE A 100 6.70 9.68 -2.14
CA ILE A 100 5.45 9.51 -2.88
C ILE A 100 5.70 9.92 -4.32
N GLY A 101 5.55 8.95 -5.23
CA GLY A 101 5.50 9.19 -6.66
C GLY A 101 4.06 9.22 -7.16
N TYR A 102 3.63 10.36 -7.68
CA TYR A 102 2.31 10.50 -8.30
C TYR A 102 2.38 10.23 -9.79
N TRP A 103 1.46 9.41 -10.29
CA TRP A 103 1.36 9.08 -11.72
C TRP A 103 0.03 9.49 -12.34
N VAL A 104 0.05 9.76 -13.64
CA VAL A 104 -1.13 9.90 -14.49
C VAL A 104 -1.19 8.73 -15.48
N GLN A 105 -2.41 8.36 -15.89
CA GLN A 105 -2.59 7.43 -17.00
C GLN A 105 -2.44 8.21 -18.31
N ASP A 106 -1.56 7.75 -19.18
CA ASP A 106 -1.23 8.34 -20.47
C ASP A 106 -1.28 7.23 -21.53
N GLY A 107 -2.46 7.02 -22.12
CA GLY A 107 -2.70 5.84 -22.97
C GLY A 107 -2.55 4.53 -22.19
N ASP A 108 -1.69 3.64 -22.70
CA ASP A 108 -1.33 2.35 -22.09
C ASP A 108 -0.16 2.46 -21.10
N GLU A 109 0.31 3.68 -20.83
CA GLU A 109 1.43 3.93 -19.92
C GLU A 109 0.98 4.69 -18.66
N LYS A 110 1.68 4.44 -17.57
CA LYS A 110 1.66 5.29 -16.38
C LYS A 110 2.92 6.12 -16.37
N ARG A 111 2.72 7.43 -16.36
CA ARG A 111 3.80 8.42 -16.31
C ARG A 111 3.77 9.11 -14.96
N PHE A 112 4.88 9.06 -14.24
CA PHE A 112 5.04 9.82 -13.01
C PHE A 112 5.18 11.31 -13.33
N VAL A 113 4.51 12.15 -12.54
CA VAL A 113 4.35 13.58 -12.79
C VAL A 113 4.68 14.43 -11.57
N ASN A 114 4.87 13.84 -10.41
CA ASN A 114 5.29 14.57 -9.21
C ASN A 114 5.92 13.56 -8.26
N ILE A 115 7.04 13.92 -7.65
CA ILE A 115 7.65 13.14 -6.58
C ILE A 115 7.87 14.07 -5.39
N VAL A 116 7.43 13.64 -4.21
CA VAL A 116 7.63 14.38 -2.96
C VAL A 116 8.13 13.42 -1.89
N ALA A 117 9.01 13.90 -1.01
CA ALA A 117 9.65 13.07 0.01
C ALA A 117 9.78 13.80 1.35
N PRO A 118 8.67 14.17 2.01
CA PRO A 118 8.75 14.80 3.32
C PRO A 118 9.39 13.86 4.34
N ARG A 119 10.25 14.43 5.18
CA ARG A 119 10.60 13.83 6.47
C ARG A 119 9.43 14.10 7.43
N ILE A 120 8.92 13.04 8.03
CA ILE A 120 7.78 13.08 8.94
C ILE A 120 8.30 12.84 10.35
N GLU A 121 8.04 13.80 11.23
CA GLU A 121 8.32 13.66 12.66
C GLU A 121 7.14 12.98 13.38
N PRO A 122 7.40 12.19 14.44
CA PRO A 122 6.35 11.40 15.12
C PRO A 122 5.14 12.22 15.58
N ASP A 123 5.36 13.44 16.06
CA ASP A 123 4.27 14.29 16.55
C ASP A 123 3.41 14.85 15.42
N ALA A 124 3.98 15.13 14.25
CA ALA A 124 3.21 15.49 13.07
C ALA A 124 2.35 14.32 12.61
N TRP A 125 2.91 13.11 12.59
CA TRP A 125 2.19 11.89 12.23
C TRP A 125 1.03 11.58 13.18
N ARG A 126 1.29 11.66 14.50
CA ARG A 126 0.29 11.41 15.55
C ARG A 126 -0.90 12.36 15.46
N LYS A 127 -0.66 13.64 15.13
CA LYS A 127 -1.72 14.64 14.95
C LYS A 127 -2.71 14.28 13.84
N LEU A 128 -2.27 13.55 12.81
CA LEU A 128 -3.17 13.15 11.71
C LEU A 128 -4.21 12.11 12.12
N TRP A 129 -3.95 11.38 13.21
CA TRP A 129 -4.89 10.40 13.76
C TRP A 129 -5.93 11.03 14.68
N GLY A 130 -5.62 12.14 15.35
CA GLY A 130 -6.53 12.76 16.32
C GLY A 130 -7.89 13.09 15.67
N PRO A 131 -9.03 12.72 16.29
CA PRO A 131 -9.20 12.25 17.67
C PRO A 131 -9.22 10.71 17.86
N VAL A 132 -8.87 9.93 16.84
CA VAL A 132 -8.89 8.45 16.90
C VAL A 132 -7.81 7.94 17.86
N THR A 133 -8.22 7.04 18.76
CA THR A 133 -7.31 6.34 19.68
C THR A 133 -6.94 4.95 19.16
N ARG A 134 -5.92 4.34 19.77
CA ARG A 134 -5.58 2.94 19.50
C ARG A 134 -6.76 1.99 19.75
N ALA A 135 -7.48 2.19 20.86
CA ALA A 135 -8.62 1.36 21.22
C ALA A 135 -9.75 1.44 20.20
N ASP A 136 -9.96 2.61 19.59
CA ASP A 136 -10.94 2.77 18.50
C ASP A 136 -10.56 1.93 17.28
N LEU A 137 -9.29 1.95 16.88
CA LEU A 137 -8.77 1.13 15.78
C LEU A 137 -8.90 -0.36 16.06
N GLU A 138 -8.58 -0.79 17.27
CA GLU A 138 -8.70 -2.20 17.70
C GLU A 138 -10.15 -2.67 17.70
N LYS A 139 -11.09 -1.83 18.15
CA LYS A 139 -12.53 -2.13 18.08
C LYS A 139 -12.98 -2.33 16.64
N LEU A 140 -12.57 -1.44 15.73
CA LEU A 140 -12.90 -1.58 14.31
C LEU A 140 -12.24 -2.82 13.69
N ASP A 141 -10.97 -3.07 13.99
CA ASP A 141 -10.22 -4.23 13.50
C ASP A 141 -10.82 -5.55 13.99
N ALA A 142 -11.31 -5.61 15.23
CA ALA A 142 -12.02 -6.77 15.76
C ALA A 142 -13.28 -7.10 14.94
N VAL A 143 -14.11 -6.10 14.63
CA VAL A 143 -15.30 -6.28 13.76
C VAL A 143 -14.89 -6.75 12.37
N ILE A 144 -13.82 -6.19 11.82
CA ILE A 144 -13.28 -6.60 10.51
C ILE A 144 -12.81 -8.05 10.57
N LYS A 145 -12.12 -8.47 11.62
CA LYS A 145 -11.52 -9.80 11.71
C LYS A 145 -12.47 -10.89 12.20
N ASP A 146 -13.65 -10.54 12.68
CA ASP A 146 -14.66 -11.49 13.10
C ASP A 146 -15.09 -12.41 11.94
N ARG A 147 -14.74 -13.68 12.06
CA ARG A 147 -15.04 -14.73 11.07
C ARG A 147 -16.36 -15.44 11.33
N SER A 148 -17.01 -15.17 12.46
CA SER A 148 -18.36 -15.65 12.71
C SER A 148 -19.41 -14.87 11.90
N LEU A 149 -19.07 -13.66 11.44
CA LEU A 149 -19.91 -12.83 10.58
C LEU A 149 -19.71 -13.13 9.08
N ASP A 150 -20.83 -13.12 8.34
CA ASP A 150 -20.77 -13.01 6.87
C ASP A 150 -20.06 -11.70 6.46
N TYR A 151 -19.35 -11.73 5.33
CA TYR A 151 -18.56 -10.57 4.88
C TYR A 151 -19.41 -9.33 4.61
N ARG A 152 -20.68 -9.48 4.21
CA ARG A 152 -21.59 -8.36 3.96
C ARG A 152 -21.96 -7.68 5.28
N GLU A 153 -22.22 -8.48 6.31
CA GLU A 153 -22.56 -7.98 7.64
C GLU A 153 -21.34 -7.32 8.31
N ALA A 154 -20.17 -7.97 8.28
CA ALA A 154 -18.92 -7.37 8.74
C ALA A 154 -18.64 -6.03 8.03
N ARG A 155 -18.88 -5.95 6.72
CA ARG A 155 -18.72 -4.72 5.94
C ARG A 155 -19.71 -3.63 6.39
N LYS A 156 -20.98 -3.98 6.61
CA LYS A 156 -22.01 -3.04 7.09
C LYS A 156 -21.65 -2.48 8.46
N GLN A 157 -21.24 -3.33 9.40
CA GLN A 157 -20.84 -2.92 10.75
C GLN A 157 -19.57 -2.07 10.73
N ALA A 158 -18.53 -2.50 9.99
CA ALA A 158 -17.31 -1.73 9.83
C ALA A 158 -17.58 -0.36 9.20
N GLN A 159 -18.48 -0.30 8.20
CA GLN A 159 -18.90 0.95 7.58
C GLN A 159 -19.57 1.88 8.60
N ALA A 160 -20.50 1.38 9.40
CA ALA A 160 -21.19 2.17 10.42
C ALA A 160 -20.21 2.78 11.44
N ILE A 161 -19.22 2.00 11.88
CA ILE A 161 -18.17 2.47 12.81
C ILE A 161 -17.31 3.56 12.16
N LYS A 162 -16.76 3.33 10.95
CA LYS A 162 -15.84 4.30 10.33
C LYS A 162 -16.50 5.61 9.90
N THR A 163 -17.83 5.65 9.77
CA THR A 163 -18.59 6.86 9.43
C THR A 163 -19.07 7.64 10.66
N ALA A 164 -18.70 7.21 11.87
CA ALA A 164 -19.02 7.90 13.11
C ALA A 164 -17.76 8.50 13.77
N PRO A 165 -17.90 9.49 14.67
CA PRO A 165 -16.81 9.89 15.55
C PRO A 165 -16.23 8.70 16.34
N PRO A 166 -14.90 8.65 16.59
CA PRO A 166 -13.92 9.69 16.27
C PRO A 166 -13.40 9.67 14.82
N PHE A 167 -13.71 8.63 14.03
CA PHE A 167 -13.11 8.43 12.70
C PHE A 167 -13.39 9.54 11.70
N THR A 168 -14.56 10.20 11.79
CA THR A 168 -14.90 11.34 10.92
C THR A 168 -14.11 12.60 11.23
N GLY A 169 -13.44 12.67 12.38
CA GLY A 169 -12.59 13.80 12.77
C GLY A 169 -11.11 13.64 12.43
N SER A 170 -10.68 12.44 12.04
CA SER A 170 -9.27 12.15 11.72
C SER A 170 -8.91 12.60 10.30
N VAL A 171 -7.66 13.06 10.12
CA VAL A 171 -7.10 13.37 8.80
C VAL A 171 -6.75 12.08 8.06
N LEU A 172 -6.19 11.10 8.77
CA LEU A 172 -6.00 9.75 8.25
C LEU A 172 -7.33 9.02 8.14
N VAL A 173 -7.57 8.43 6.97
CA VAL A 173 -8.83 7.76 6.65
C VAL A 173 -8.65 6.26 6.74
N VAL A 174 -9.48 5.59 7.56
CA VAL A 174 -9.49 4.13 7.65
C VAL A 174 -10.28 3.50 6.50
N ASN A 175 -9.73 2.44 5.91
CA ASN A 175 -10.22 1.73 4.73
C ASN A 175 -10.32 0.22 5.03
N PRO A 176 -11.41 -0.24 5.68
CA PRO A 176 -11.68 -1.66 5.83
C PRO A 176 -11.72 -2.38 4.48
N LYS A 177 -10.84 -3.37 4.29
CA LYS A 177 -10.84 -4.28 3.15
C LYS A 177 -11.47 -5.60 3.55
N ILE A 178 -12.73 -5.75 3.18
CA ILE A 178 -13.59 -6.90 3.47
C ILE A 178 -14.18 -7.37 2.15
N ASP A 179 -13.95 -8.61 1.75
CA ASP A 179 -14.53 -9.17 0.52
C ASP A 179 -15.00 -10.63 0.66
N SER A 180 -15.60 -11.15 -0.42
CA SER A 180 -16.09 -12.53 -0.54
C SER A 180 -14.97 -13.56 -0.68
N SER A 181 -13.74 -13.16 -1.02
CA SER A 181 -12.57 -14.04 -1.10
C SER A 181 -11.93 -14.33 0.27
N GLY A 182 -12.49 -13.73 1.33
CA GLY A 182 -12.03 -13.89 2.69
C GLY A 182 -11.02 -12.83 3.14
N GLN A 183 -10.77 -11.79 2.34
CA GLN A 183 -9.96 -10.66 2.80
C GLN A 183 -10.65 -9.98 3.99
N ARG A 184 -9.88 -9.72 5.06
CA ARG A 184 -10.25 -8.97 6.27
C ARG A 184 -9.04 -8.20 6.79
N ARG A 185 -8.90 -6.93 6.40
CA ARG A 185 -7.75 -6.08 6.79
C ARG A 185 -8.22 -4.67 7.06
N LEU A 186 -7.74 -4.04 8.12
CA LEU A 186 -7.92 -2.62 8.37
C LEU A 186 -6.75 -1.84 7.75
N GLN A 187 -6.99 -1.18 6.61
CA GLN A 187 -5.99 -0.32 5.99
C GLN A 187 -6.28 1.16 6.25
N CYS A 188 -5.36 2.04 5.90
CA CYS A 188 -5.57 3.49 5.93
C CYS A 188 -4.99 4.19 4.70
N SER A 189 -5.42 5.43 4.49
CA SER A 189 -4.89 6.33 3.47
C SER A 189 -4.83 7.78 3.96
N LEU A 190 -4.04 8.58 3.26
CA LEU A 190 -3.95 10.02 3.44
C LEU A 190 -4.39 10.71 2.14
N ARG A 191 -5.25 11.73 2.24
CA ARG A 191 -5.66 12.49 1.05
C ARG A 191 -4.47 13.30 0.53
N SER A 192 -4.37 13.46 -0.79
CA SER A 192 -3.26 14.20 -1.40
C SER A 192 -3.17 15.63 -0.88
N ASP A 193 -4.28 16.33 -0.73
CA ASP A 193 -4.29 17.71 -0.24
C ASP A 193 -3.83 17.80 1.22
N ASP A 194 -4.22 16.81 2.05
CA ASP A 194 -3.82 16.74 3.45
C ASP A 194 -2.33 16.42 3.61
N LEU A 195 -1.74 15.63 2.70
CA LEU A 195 -0.29 15.43 2.64
C LEU A 195 0.44 16.77 2.50
N TYR A 196 0.11 17.56 1.48
CA TYR A 196 0.80 18.83 1.26
C TYR A 196 0.49 19.81 2.40
N LYS A 197 -0.77 19.92 2.81
CA LYS A 197 -1.17 20.81 3.90
C LYS A 197 -0.45 20.53 5.22
N HIS A 198 -0.30 19.26 5.60
CA HIS A 198 0.15 18.89 6.94
C HIS A 198 1.60 18.40 7.01
N LEU A 199 2.14 17.83 5.92
CA LEU A 199 3.44 17.15 5.93
C LEU A 199 4.44 17.74 4.91
N ALA A 200 3.97 18.42 3.87
CA ALA A 200 4.83 18.97 2.83
C ALA A 200 4.33 20.33 2.30
N PRO A 201 4.14 21.36 3.17
CA PRO A 201 3.51 22.62 2.77
C PRO A 201 4.34 23.45 1.78
N GLU A 202 5.65 23.22 1.75
CA GLU A 202 6.58 23.89 0.85
C GLU A 202 6.83 23.11 -0.45
N ALA A 203 6.26 21.91 -0.58
CA ALA A 203 6.48 21.09 -1.76
C ALA A 203 5.64 21.57 -2.95
N GLU A 204 6.20 21.43 -4.14
CA GLU A 204 5.47 21.66 -5.38
C GLU A 204 4.37 20.61 -5.57
N THR A 205 3.14 21.07 -5.75
CA THR A 205 1.96 20.20 -5.92
C THR A 205 1.61 19.93 -7.38
N GLY A 206 2.23 20.67 -8.31
CA GLY A 206 1.92 20.64 -9.74
C GLY A 206 2.51 19.44 -10.47
N ILE A 207 2.06 19.27 -11.72
CA ILE A 207 2.66 18.33 -12.67
C ILE A 207 4.03 18.87 -13.07
N GLN A 208 5.06 18.06 -12.85
CA GLN A 208 6.43 18.25 -13.26
C GLN A 208 6.69 17.47 -14.54
N LYS A 209 7.42 18.09 -15.49
CA LYS A 209 7.85 17.42 -16.72
C LYS A 209 8.87 16.33 -16.45
N THR A 210 9.75 16.59 -15.49
CA THR A 210 10.83 15.69 -15.07
C THR A 210 10.79 15.59 -13.55
N PRO A 211 9.89 14.77 -12.97
CA PRO A 211 9.85 14.61 -11.53
C PRO A 211 11.13 13.94 -11.05
N ALA A 212 11.64 14.39 -9.91
CA ALA A 212 12.92 13.95 -9.36
C ALA A 212 12.83 13.66 -7.86
N LEU A 213 13.63 12.71 -7.40
CA LEU A 213 13.87 12.46 -5.98
C LEU A 213 15.31 12.85 -5.68
N TRP A 214 15.52 13.74 -4.70
CA TRP A 214 16.87 14.18 -4.29
C TRP A 214 17.80 14.57 -5.45
N GLY A 215 17.25 15.23 -6.47
CA GLY A 215 17.99 15.70 -7.64
C GLY A 215 18.15 14.68 -8.77
N VAL A 216 17.77 13.41 -8.59
CA VAL A 216 17.83 12.40 -9.65
C VAL A 216 16.45 12.25 -10.31
N PRO A 217 16.34 12.42 -11.63
CA PRO A 217 15.06 12.33 -12.33
C PRO A 217 14.56 10.88 -12.42
N PHE A 218 13.24 10.71 -12.38
CA PHE A 218 12.57 9.45 -12.69
C PHE A 218 11.90 9.53 -14.06
N GLU A 219 12.60 9.06 -15.08
CA GLU A 219 12.19 9.20 -16.48
C GLU A 219 11.40 7.98 -17.01
N THR A 220 11.20 6.97 -16.17
CA THR A 220 10.59 5.72 -16.60
C THR A 220 9.09 5.88 -16.83
N LYS A 221 8.65 5.63 -18.07
CA LYS A 221 7.26 5.32 -18.37
C LYS A 221 7.01 3.85 -18.12
N VAL A 222 5.96 3.53 -17.37
CA VAL A 222 5.62 2.14 -17.05
C VAL A 222 4.44 1.70 -17.90
N LYS A 223 4.65 0.72 -18.79
CA LYS A 223 3.56 0.08 -19.52
C LYS A 223 2.59 -0.58 -18.53
N SER A 224 1.38 -0.06 -18.44
CA SER A 224 0.31 -0.51 -17.54
C SER A 224 -0.99 0.15 -17.99
N GLY A 225 -1.75 -0.56 -18.83
CA GLY A 225 -3.01 -0.07 -19.38
C GLY A 225 -4.11 0.17 -18.32
N PRO A 226 -5.21 0.86 -18.70
CA PRO A 226 -6.36 1.07 -17.82
C PRO A 226 -6.95 -0.26 -17.35
N ARG A 227 -7.55 -0.26 -16.14
CA ARG A 227 -8.24 -1.45 -15.64
C ARG A 227 -9.53 -1.67 -16.43
N GLU A 228 -9.70 -2.88 -16.94
CA GLU A 228 -11.00 -3.36 -17.42
C GLU A 228 -11.73 -4.05 -16.25
N PHE A 229 -12.89 -3.52 -15.88
CA PHE A 229 -13.78 -4.19 -14.94
C PHE A 229 -14.79 -5.00 -15.77
N ALA A 230 -14.84 -6.32 -15.57
CA ALA A 230 -15.96 -7.11 -16.08
C ALA A 230 -17.24 -6.56 -15.44
N LYS A 231 -18.21 -6.20 -16.28
CA LYS A 231 -19.53 -5.71 -15.86
C LYS A 231 -20.32 -6.81 -15.16
#